data_AF-A0A1U7CQ58-F1
#
_entry.id   AF-A0A1U7CQ58-F1
#
_cell.length_a   1.000
_cell.length_b   1.000
_cell.length_c   1.000
_cell.angle_alpha   90.00
_cell.angle_beta   90.00
_cell.angle_gamma   90.00
#
_symmetry.space_group_name_H-M   'P 1'
#
loop_
_entity.id
_entity.type
_entity.pdbx_description
1 polymer ?
#
loop_
_entity_poly.entity_id
_entity_poly.type
_entity_poly.pdbx_seq_one_letter_code
_entity_poly.pdbx_strand_id
1 'polypeptide(L)'
;MTGCWGVKSYENDDAHDALDRGFERVHGDVYDDLMDDGNPLSFDQVQKQLASPETLAAAMDLFEEEAGSNRELWDDLDRLGYAGIVVRHVELGVAVADDLKATAAAFLEAEAIDWDEPTLRNLRREKEIAMLRR
;
A
#
# COMPACT_ATOMS: atom_id res chain seq x y z
N MET A 1 17.99 -9.10 5.69
CA MET A 1 17.03 -8.27 6.44
C MET A 1 16.34 -7.49 5.36
N THR A 2 15.15 -7.92 4.99
CA THR A 2 14.47 -7.62 3.73
C THR A 2 13.08 -7.12 4.09
N GLY A 3 12.63 -5.99 3.52
CA GLY A 3 11.20 -5.73 3.28
C GLY A 3 10.38 -4.89 4.27
N CYS A 4 10.94 -4.15 5.22
CA CYS A 4 10.13 -3.25 6.07
C CYS A 4 10.82 -1.91 6.36
N TRP A 5 10.34 -0.81 5.77
CA TRP A 5 10.61 0.52 6.31
C TRP A 5 9.43 0.98 7.17
N GLY A 6 9.70 1.61 8.31
CA GLY A 6 8.68 2.24 9.15
C GLY A 6 7.66 1.30 9.83
N VAL A 7 6.46 1.81 10.11
CA VAL A 7 5.40 1.14 10.92
C VAL A 7 4.11 0.95 10.11
N LYS A 8 3.95 1.70 9.02
CA LYS A 8 2.78 1.67 8.16
C LYS A 8 2.92 0.54 7.15
N SER A 9 1.82 -0.13 6.84
CA SER A 9 1.86 -1.30 5.94
C SER A 9 2.29 -0.96 4.51
N TYR A 10 2.13 0.30 4.07
CA TYR A 10 2.57 0.77 2.73
C TYR A 10 4.02 1.25 2.68
N GLU A 11 4.76 1.16 3.78
CA GLU A 11 6.21 1.40 3.80
C GLU A 11 6.99 0.07 3.64
N ASN A 12 6.27 -1.03 3.38
CA ASN A 12 6.83 -2.25 2.80
C ASN A 12 7.38 -1.95 1.39
N ASP A 13 8.55 -2.51 1.08
CA ASP A 13 9.27 -2.24 -0.19
C ASP A 13 8.39 -2.55 -1.41
N ASP A 14 7.77 -3.73 -1.45
CA ASP A 14 6.97 -4.18 -2.59
C ASP A 14 5.68 -3.35 -2.75
N ALA A 15 5.05 -2.95 -1.64
CA ALA A 15 3.93 -2.00 -1.67
C ALA A 15 4.37 -0.64 -2.21
N HIS A 16 5.52 -0.13 -1.76
CA HIS A 16 6.02 1.17 -2.16
C HIS A 16 6.30 1.19 -3.67
N ASP A 17 7.01 0.19 -4.18
CA ASP A 17 7.35 0.07 -5.59
C ASP A 17 6.08 -0.10 -6.45
N ALA A 18 5.13 -0.93 -6.02
CA ALA A 18 3.87 -1.10 -6.71
C ALA A 18 3.02 0.18 -6.74
N LEU A 19 3.01 0.96 -5.65
CA LEU A 19 2.34 2.25 -5.58
C LEU A 19 2.98 3.23 -6.56
N ASP A 20 4.30 3.41 -6.49
CA ASP A 20 5.06 4.34 -7.33
C ASP A 20 4.82 4.07 -8.82
N ARG A 21 5.02 2.81 -9.24
CA ARG A 21 4.78 2.37 -10.62
C ARG A 21 3.30 2.41 -11.00
N GLY A 22 2.39 2.22 -10.05
CA GLY A 22 0.95 2.36 -10.27
C GLY A 22 0.56 3.79 -10.59
N PHE A 23 1.14 4.78 -9.88
CA PHE A 23 0.96 6.20 -10.18
C PHE A 23 1.57 6.58 -11.53
N GLU A 24 2.81 6.16 -11.80
CA GLU A 24 3.50 6.38 -13.07
C GLU A 24 2.70 5.78 -14.25
N ARG A 25 2.22 4.54 -14.11
CA ARG A 25 1.46 3.85 -15.16
C ARG A 25 0.15 4.57 -15.54
N VAL A 26 -0.51 5.23 -14.59
CA VAL A 26 -1.79 5.90 -14.81
C VAL A 26 -1.62 7.36 -15.25
N HIS A 27 -0.66 8.08 -14.64
CA HIS A 27 -0.52 9.53 -14.81
C HIS A 27 0.69 9.94 -15.65
N GLY A 28 1.65 9.04 -15.88
CA GLY A 28 2.84 9.24 -16.73
C GLY A 28 3.57 10.54 -16.40
N ASP A 29 3.76 11.38 -17.41
CA ASP A 29 4.43 12.69 -17.31
C ASP A 29 3.91 13.57 -16.16
N VAL A 30 2.62 13.49 -15.79
CA VAL A 30 2.07 14.27 -14.66
C VAL A 30 2.62 13.79 -13.34
N TYR A 31 2.85 12.48 -13.18
CA TYR A 31 3.50 11.93 -11.99
C TYR A 31 4.96 12.37 -11.94
N ASP A 32 5.67 12.26 -13.05
CA ASP A 32 7.08 12.65 -13.16
C ASP A 32 7.29 14.13 -12.81
N ASP A 33 6.48 15.04 -13.37
CA ASP A 33 6.52 16.46 -13.06
C ASP A 33 6.22 16.77 -11.58
N LEU A 34 5.38 15.95 -10.94
CA LEU A 34 5.03 16.10 -9.53
C LEU A 34 6.09 15.53 -8.59
N MET A 35 6.86 14.56 -9.04
CA MET A 35 7.94 13.90 -8.30
C MET A 35 9.30 14.59 -8.48
N ASP A 36 9.40 15.57 -9.37
CA ASP A 36 10.60 16.40 -9.54
C ASP A 36 11.00 17.11 -8.22
N ASP A 37 12.29 17.09 -7.88
CA ASP A 37 12.85 17.69 -6.65
C ASP A 37 12.54 19.20 -6.51
N GLY A 38 12.24 19.88 -7.61
CA GLY A 38 11.81 21.27 -7.65
C GLY A 38 10.35 21.49 -7.26
N ASN A 39 9.55 20.43 -7.12
CA ASN A 39 8.16 20.52 -6.71
C ASN A 39 8.04 20.78 -5.19
N PRO A 40 7.26 21.79 -4.76
CA PRO A 40 7.11 22.08 -3.34
C PRO A 40 6.17 21.11 -2.60
N LEU A 41 5.44 20.23 -3.30
CA LEU A 41 4.53 19.28 -2.69
C LEU A 41 5.30 18.13 -2.03
N SER A 42 4.83 17.69 -0.88
CA SER A 42 5.33 16.46 -0.28
C SER A 42 4.79 15.24 -1.04
N PHE A 43 5.49 14.11 -0.92
CA PHE A 43 5.06 12.82 -1.47
C PHE A 43 3.60 12.47 -1.10
N ASP A 44 3.21 12.70 0.16
CA ASP A 44 1.83 12.48 0.62
C ASP A 44 0.81 13.39 -0.09
N GLN A 45 1.20 14.63 -0.41
CA GLN A 45 0.34 15.56 -1.12
C GLN A 45 0.19 15.16 -2.60
N VAL A 46 1.27 14.73 -3.25
CA VAL A 46 1.26 14.23 -4.63
C VAL A 46 0.35 13.00 -4.73
N GLN A 47 0.57 11.98 -3.90
CA GLN A 47 -0.26 10.78 -3.93
C GLN A 47 -1.73 11.11 -3.63
N LYS A 48 -2.01 12.01 -2.68
CA LYS A 48 -3.40 12.44 -2.41
C LYS A 48 -4.07 13.11 -3.61
N GLN A 49 -3.32 13.87 -4.39
CA GLN A 49 -3.83 14.53 -5.59
C GLN A 49 -4.14 13.52 -6.70
N LEU A 50 -3.34 12.46 -6.81
CA LEU A 50 -3.39 11.51 -7.92
C LEU A 50 -4.14 10.21 -7.63
N ALA A 51 -4.39 9.89 -6.36
CA ALA A 51 -4.97 8.59 -5.98
C ALA A 51 -6.40 8.45 -6.51
N SER A 52 -6.62 7.32 -7.18
CA SER A 52 -7.91 6.99 -7.79
C SER A 52 -8.13 5.48 -7.82
N PRO A 53 -9.34 5.01 -8.17
CA PRO A 53 -9.58 3.57 -8.39
C PRO A 53 -8.66 2.98 -9.47
N GLU A 54 -8.26 3.78 -10.47
CA GLU A 54 -7.36 3.37 -11.54
C GLU A 54 -5.92 3.17 -11.03
N THR A 55 -5.41 4.07 -10.17
CA THR A 55 -4.07 3.88 -9.56
C THR A 55 -4.04 2.68 -8.63
N LEU A 56 -5.15 2.40 -7.93
CA LEU A 56 -5.28 1.18 -7.13
C LEU A 56 -5.20 -0.06 -8.01
N ALA A 57 -6.00 -0.12 -9.08
CA ALA A 57 -6.00 -1.27 -9.98
C ALA A 57 -4.61 -1.48 -10.60
N ALA A 58 -3.95 -0.41 -11.07
CA ALA A 58 -2.62 -0.49 -11.64
C ALA A 58 -1.57 -0.99 -10.62
N ALA A 59 -1.60 -0.49 -9.38
CA ALA A 59 -0.68 -0.95 -8.33
C ALA A 59 -0.93 -2.42 -7.97
N MET A 60 -2.20 -2.84 -7.87
CA MET A 60 -2.56 -4.23 -7.60
C MET A 60 -2.10 -5.18 -8.71
N ASP A 61 -2.32 -4.81 -9.97
CA ASP A 61 -1.89 -5.61 -11.12
C ASP A 61 -0.37 -5.82 -11.11
N LEU A 62 0.40 -4.73 -10.91
CA LEU A 62 1.86 -4.78 -10.86
C LEU A 62 2.37 -5.62 -9.68
N PHE A 63 1.75 -5.47 -8.51
CA PHE A 63 2.09 -6.27 -7.34
C PHE A 63 1.84 -7.76 -7.57
N GLU A 64 0.68 -8.12 -8.13
CA GLU A 64 0.34 -9.52 -8.41
C GLU A 64 1.20 -10.15 -9.53
N GLU A 65 1.71 -9.35 -10.47
CA GLU A 65 2.70 -9.80 -11.46
C GLU A 65 4.02 -10.23 -10.79
N GLU A 66 4.42 -9.58 -9.70
CA GLU A 66 5.68 -9.84 -9.00
C GLU A 66 5.56 -10.89 -7.90
N ALA A 67 4.56 -10.75 -7.00
CA ALA A 67 4.29 -11.71 -5.93
C ALA A 67 3.64 -13.02 -6.44
N GLY A 68 3.13 -13.01 -7.67
CA GLY A 68 2.39 -14.11 -8.28
C GLY A 68 0.92 -14.14 -7.87
N SER A 69 0.04 -14.62 -8.74
CA SER A 69 -1.41 -14.49 -8.58
C SER A 69 -2.05 -15.42 -7.53
N ASN A 70 -1.29 -16.36 -6.94
CA ASN A 70 -1.83 -17.30 -5.94
C ASN A 70 -1.56 -16.80 -4.51
N ARG A 71 -2.51 -16.04 -3.97
CA ARG A 71 -2.42 -15.43 -2.65
C ARG A 71 -2.27 -16.42 -1.48
N GLU A 72 -2.61 -17.70 -1.67
CA GLU A 72 -2.41 -18.72 -0.64
C GLU A 72 -0.93 -19.07 -0.44
N LEU A 73 -0.09 -18.83 -1.46
CA LEU A 73 1.35 -19.10 -1.44
C LEU A 73 2.17 -17.90 -0.97
N TRP A 74 1.53 -16.73 -0.83
CA TRP A 74 2.16 -15.51 -0.36
C TRP A 74 2.67 -15.67 1.07
N ASP A 75 3.88 -15.17 1.28
CA ASP A 75 4.45 -15.06 2.62
C ASP A 75 3.88 -13.83 3.36
N ASP A 76 4.39 -13.56 4.56
CA ASP A 76 3.88 -12.46 5.37
C ASP A 76 4.27 -11.08 4.80
N LEU A 77 5.37 -10.97 4.05
CA LEU A 77 5.79 -9.72 3.40
C LEU A 77 4.90 -9.42 2.20
N ASP A 78 4.61 -10.42 1.36
CA ASP A 78 3.68 -10.28 0.24
C ASP A 78 2.28 -9.84 0.74
N ARG A 79 1.80 -10.46 1.82
CA ARG A 79 0.51 -10.12 2.43
C ARG A 79 0.50 -8.71 3.02
N LEU A 80 1.60 -8.31 3.65
CA LEU A 80 1.78 -6.94 4.14
C LEU A 80 1.79 -5.94 2.99
N GLY A 81 2.48 -6.26 1.88
CA GLY A 81 2.56 -5.42 0.70
C GLY A 81 1.18 -5.16 0.08
N TYR A 82 0.42 -6.23 -0.15
CA TYR A 82 -0.99 -6.16 -0.55
C TYR A 82 -1.81 -5.25 0.37
N ALA A 83 -1.71 -5.49 1.68
CA ALA A 83 -2.46 -4.69 2.66
C ALA A 83 -2.02 -3.22 2.64
N GLY A 84 -0.73 -2.95 2.44
CA GLY A 84 -0.17 -1.62 2.28
C GLY A 84 -0.81 -0.84 1.14
N ILE A 85 -0.86 -1.42 -0.07
CA ILE A 85 -1.46 -0.78 -1.25
C ILE A 85 -2.92 -0.40 -0.98
N VAL A 86 -3.70 -1.34 -0.42
CA VAL A 86 -5.12 -1.13 -0.11
C VAL A 86 -5.29 -0.06 0.98
N VAL A 87 -4.55 -0.16 2.09
CA VAL A 87 -4.57 0.82 3.19
C VAL A 87 -4.25 2.21 2.68
N ARG A 88 -3.25 2.35 1.81
CA ARG A 88 -2.84 3.66 1.30
C ARG A 88 -3.96 4.32 0.51
N HIS A 89 -4.60 3.58 -0.40
CA HIS A 89 -5.70 4.11 -1.20
C HIS A 89 -6.92 4.48 -0.33
N VAL A 90 -7.26 3.66 0.67
CA VAL A 90 -8.33 3.99 1.63
C VAL A 90 -7.97 5.25 2.45
N GLU A 91 -6.73 5.38 2.92
CA GLU A 91 -6.26 6.54 3.69
C GLU A 91 -6.29 7.84 2.87
N LEU A 92 -6.10 7.75 1.55
CA LEU A 92 -6.22 8.87 0.61
C LEU A 92 -7.68 9.17 0.19
N GLY A 93 -8.64 8.36 0.63
CA GLY A 93 -10.07 8.58 0.38
C GLY A 93 -10.60 7.95 -0.91
N VAL A 94 -9.85 7.03 -1.53
CA VAL A 94 -10.31 6.28 -2.70
C VAL A 94 -11.36 5.25 -2.26
N ALA A 95 -12.44 5.12 -3.03
CA ALA A 95 -13.43 4.08 -2.82
C ALA A 95 -12.84 2.73 -3.25
N VAL A 96 -12.62 1.85 -2.27
CA VAL A 96 -12.06 0.51 -2.49
C VAL A 96 -13.15 -0.55 -2.30
N ALA A 97 -13.15 -1.56 -3.16
CA ALA A 97 -14.10 -2.67 -3.09
C ALA A 97 -14.00 -3.43 -1.76
N ASP A 98 -15.15 -3.85 -1.22
CA ASP A 98 -15.25 -4.43 0.12
C ASP A 98 -14.48 -5.75 0.27
N ASP A 99 -14.37 -6.53 -0.81
CA ASP A 99 -13.58 -7.78 -0.85
C ASP A 99 -12.07 -7.51 -0.74
N LEU A 100 -11.57 -6.46 -1.40
CA LEU A 100 -10.17 -6.03 -1.28
C LEU A 100 -9.88 -5.55 0.15
N LYS A 101 -10.77 -4.72 0.72
CA LYS A 101 -10.66 -4.25 2.12
C LYS A 101 -10.70 -5.43 3.10
N ALA A 102 -11.61 -6.38 2.92
CA ALA A 102 -11.73 -7.56 3.78
C ALA A 102 -10.47 -8.44 3.71
N THR A 103 -9.91 -8.65 2.51
CA THR A 103 -8.67 -9.39 2.31
C THR A 103 -7.49 -8.71 3.01
N ALA A 104 -7.31 -7.41 2.78
CA ALA A 104 -6.25 -6.63 3.43
C ALA A 104 -6.37 -6.66 4.96
N ALA A 105 -7.58 -6.52 5.50
CA ALA A 105 -7.81 -6.62 6.94
C ALA A 105 -7.45 -8.00 7.49
N ALA A 106 -7.81 -9.08 6.80
CA ALA A 106 -7.47 -10.44 7.21
C ALA A 106 -5.95 -10.69 7.21
N PHE A 107 -5.23 -10.16 6.22
CA PHE A 107 -3.77 -10.23 6.18
C PHE A 107 -3.12 -9.47 7.34
N LEU A 108 -3.59 -8.27 7.66
CA LEU A 108 -3.11 -7.53 8.83
C LEU A 108 -3.40 -8.26 10.14
N GLU A 109 -4.57 -8.89 10.29
CA GLU A 109 -4.91 -9.68 11.49
C GLU A 109 -4.03 -10.92 11.67
N ALA A 110 -3.64 -11.55 10.55
CA ALA A 110 -2.80 -12.74 10.54
C ALA A 110 -1.29 -12.43 10.57
N GLU A 111 -0.91 -11.15 10.55
CA GLU A 111 0.48 -10.73 10.45
C GLU A 111 1.35 -11.28 11.59
N ALA A 112 2.39 -12.02 11.20
CA ALA A 112 3.34 -12.71 12.08
C ALA A 112 4.80 -12.22 11.91
N ILE A 113 4.98 -10.98 11.45
CA ILE A 113 6.30 -10.34 11.29
C ILE A 113 6.81 -9.89 12.66
N ASP A 114 8.10 -10.11 12.92
CA ASP A 114 8.81 -9.59 14.10
C ASP A 114 9.27 -8.15 13.83
N TRP A 115 8.78 -7.21 14.63
CA TRP A 115 9.04 -5.78 14.47
C TRP A 115 9.94 -5.25 15.58
N ASP A 116 10.85 -4.35 15.23
CA ASP A 116 11.71 -3.66 16.20
C ASP A 116 10.89 -2.85 17.23
N GLU A 117 9.77 -2.25 16.79
CA GLU A 117 8.86 -1.46 17.63
C GLU A 117 7.44 -2.06 17.65
N PRO A 118 7.23 -3.21 18.31
CA PRO A 118 5.99 -3.99 18.21
C PRO A 118 4.78 -3.22 18.75
N THR A 119 4.97 -2.37 19.77
CA THR A 119 3.90 -1.51 20.30
C THR A 119 3.42 -0.50 19.28
N LEU A 120 4.33 0.19 18.57
CA LEU A 120 3.94 1.16 17.54
C LEU A 120 3.27 0.45 16.37
N ARG A 121 3.80 -0.71 15.96
CA ARG A 121 3.18 -1.53 14.91
C ARG A 121 1.77 -1.95 15.29
N ASN A 122 1.55 -2.45 16.50
CA ASN A 122 0.22 -2.86 16.95
C ASN A 122 -0.78 -1.71 16.91
N LEU A 123 -0.40 -0.53 17.41
CA LEU A 123 -1.25 0.66 17.36
C LEU A 123 -1.59 1.08 15.91
N ARG A 124 -0.61 1.03 15.01
CA ARG A 124 -0.83 1.35 13.60
C ARG A 124 -1.72 0.30 12.93
N ARG A 125 -1.46 -0.98 13.16
CA ARG A 125 -2.23 -2.11 12.63
C ARG A 125 -3.70 -2.06 13.05
N GLU A 126 -3.98 -1.77 14.32
CA GLU A 126 -5.35 -1.57 14.81
C GLU A 126 -6.05 -0.42 14.09
N LYS A 127 -5.35 0.71 13.87
CA LYS A 127 -5.88 1.85 13.11
C LYS A 127 -6.16 1.50 11.66
N GLU A 128 -5.27 0.74 11.01
CA GLU A 128 -5.42 0.30 9.62
C GLU A 128 -6.62 -0.64 9.48
N ILE A 129 -6.72 -1.68 10.31
CA ILE A 129 -7.86 -2.61 10.32
C ILE A 129 -9.18 -1.86 10.58
N ALA A 130 -9.21 -0.94 11.54
CA ALA A 130 -10.39 -0.14 11.84
C ALA A 130 -10.80 0.78 10.68
N MET A 131 -9.85 1.21 9.83
CA MET A 131 -10.12 2.00 8.64
C MET A 131 -10.72 1.15 7.52
N LEU A 132 -10.17 -0.05 7.29
CA LEU A 132 -10.64 -0.99 6.25
C LEU A 132 -12.05 -1.52 6.51
N ARG A 133 -12.47 -1.56 7.78
CA ARG A 133 -13.79 -2.06 8.21
C ARG A 133 -14.89 -1.00 8.21
N ARG A 134 -14.60 0.23 7.82
CA ARG A 134 -15.59 1.29 7.65
C ARG A 134 -16.19 1.27 6.24
#